data_AF-A0A821TKS1-F1
#
_entry.id   AF-A0A821TKS1-F1
#
_cell.length_a   1.000
_cell.length_b   1.000
_cell.length_c   1.000
_cell.angle_alpha   90.00
_cell.angle_beta   90.00
_cell.angle_gamma   90.00
#
_symmetry.space_group_name_H-M   'P 1'
#
loop_
_entity.id
_entity.type
_entity.pdbx_description
1 polymer ?
#
loop_
_entity_poly.entity_id
_entity_poly.type
_entity_poly.pdbx_seq_one_letter_code
_entity_poly.pdbx_strand_id
1 'polypeptide(L)'
;QLCIIQENISVKSGASDDSGVFIYTTSNHIKYALVNGDHGIIRTLDLPIYITKIKGNSVFCLDREVRTRLLNIDPTEYKFKLALINRKYDE
;
A
#
# COMPACT_ATOMS: atom_id res chain seq x y z
N GLN A 1 7.88 -18.09 -1.00
CA GLN A 1 7.05 -17.19 -1.81
C GLN A 1 5.67 -17.13 -1.15
N LEU A 2 5.20 -15.96 -0.70
CA LEU A 2 3.94 -15.84 0.08
C LEU A 2 2.71 -15.70 -0.83
N CYS A 3 2.77 -14.83 -1.85
CA CYS A 3 1.73 -14.69 -2.87
C CYS A 3 2.33 -14.15 -4.18
N ILE A 4 1.54 -14.18 -5.26
CA ILE A 4 1.84 -13.53 -6.54
C ILE A 4 0.63 -12.67 -6.91
N ILE A 5 0.85 -11.38 -7.14
CA ILE A 5 -0.17 -10.45 -7.61
C ILE A 5 0.29 -9.91 -8.96
N GLN A 6 -0.56 -10.04 -9.97
CA GLN A 6 -0.31 -9.53 -11.31
C GLN A 6 -1.05 -8.21 -11.52
N GLU A 7 -0.30 -7.16 -11.83
CA GLU A 7 -0.83 -5.83 -12.11
C GLU A 7 -0.81 -5.54 -13.61
N ASN A 8 -1.88 -4.94 -14.13
CA ASN A 8 -1.92 -4.48 -15.53
C ASN A 8 -1.05 -3.22 -15.73
N ILE A 9 -0.81 -2.46 -14.66
CA ILE A 9 0.02 -1.25 -14.68
C ILE A 9 1.30 -1.54 -13.90
N SER A 10 2.45 -1.15 -14.45
CA SER A 10 3.75 -1.36 -13.81
C SER A 10 3.77 -0.81 -12.36
N VAL A 11 4.18 -1.66 -11.43
CA VAL A 11 4.53 -1.24 -10.07
C VAL A 11 5.74 -0.32 -10.12
N LYS A 12 5.70 0.79 -9.38
CA LYS A 12 6.77 1.80 -9.33
C LYS A 12 7.67 1.63 -8.12
N SER A 13 7.08 1.28 -6.98
CA SER A 13 7.78 1.08 -5.70
C SER A 13 6.81 0.48 -4.67
N GLY A 14 7.32 0.01 -3.54
CA GLY A 14 6.51 -0.39 -2.41
C GLY A 14 7.32 -0.59 -1.14
N ALA A 15 6.63 -0.61 -0.01
CA ALA A 15 7.19 -0.87 1.31
C ALA A 15 6.15 -1.59 2.16
N SER A 16 6.64 -2.41 3.10
CA SER A 16 5.77 -3.03 4.10
C SER A 16 5.55 -2.09 5.28
N ASP A 17 4.35 -2.10 5.84
CA ASP A 17 4.09 -1.50 7.14
C ASP A 17 4.49 -2.44 8.28
N ASP A 18 4.38 -1.96 9.52
CA ASP A 18 4.69 -2.73 10.72
C ASP A 18 3.69 -3.88 10.97
N SER A 19 2.55 -3.89 10.27
CA SER A 19 1.49 -4.91 10.35
C SER A 19 1.70 -6.07 9.37
N GLY A 20 2.74 -5.99 8.52
CA GLY A 20 3.03 -6.98 7.48
C GLY A 20 2.22 -6.82 6.20
N VAL A 21 1.53 -5.70 6.02
CA VAL A 21 0.82 -5.33 4.79
C VAL A 21 1.79 -4.67 3.84
N PHE A 22 1.86 -5.17 2.60
CA PHE A 22 2.70 -4.56 1.58
C PHE A 22 1.92 -3.48 0.83
N ILE A 23 2.40 -2.24 0.89
CA ILE A 23 1.77 -1.11 0.19
C ILE A 23 2.69 -0.69 -0.95
N TYR A 24 2.11 -0.51 -2.12
CA TYR A 24 2.85 -0.23 -3.34
C TYR A 24 2.15 0.81 -4.21
N THR A 25 2.91 1.43 -5.10
CA THR A 25 2.40 2.41 -6.05
C THR A 25 2.44 1.88 -7.47
N THR A 26 1.42 2.25 -8.24
CA THR A 26 1.42 2.18 -9.70
C THR A 26 1.52 3.61 -10.26
N SER A 27 1.28 3.79 -11.56
CA SER A 27 1.22 5.13 -12.16
C SER A 27 0.06 5.99 -11.65
N ASN A 28 -0.99 5.37 -11.11
CA ASN A 28 -2.27 6.01 -10.81
C ASN A 28 -2.86 5.65 -9.45
N HIS A 29 -2.28 4.70 -8.71
CA HIS A 29 -2.85 4.26 -7.44
C HIS A 29 -1.76 3.99 -6.41
N ILE A 30 -2.09 4.24 -5.14
CA ILE A 30 -1.52 3.56 -3.99
C ILE A 30 -2.42 2.35 -3.72
N LYS A 31 -1.81 1.16 -3.66
CA LYS A 31 -2.48 -0.12 -3.46
C LYS A 31 -1.88 -0.84 -2.26
N TYR A 32 -2.66 -1.77 -1.71
CA TYR A 32 -2.17 -2.71 -0.68
C TYR A 32 -2.21 -4.14 -1.22
N ALA A 33 -1.38 -4.99 -0.62
CA ALA A 33 -1.33 -6.42 -0.84
C ALA A 33 -1.17 -7.12 0.52
N LEU A 34 -2.01 -8.13 0.74
CA LEU A 34 -1.99 -9.01 1.89
C LEU A 34 -1.32 -10.35 1.51
N VAL A 35 -0.84 -11.06 2.53
CA VAL A 35 -0.13 -12.33 2.37
C VAL A 35 -0.99 -13.45 1.78
N ASN A 36 -2.32 -13.34 1.89
CA ASN A 36 -3.28 -14.28 1.29
C ASN A 36 -3.56 -14.01 -0.20
N GLY A 37 -2.97 -12.95 -0.79
CA GLY A 37 -3.18 -12.55 -2.18
C GLY A 37 -4.27 -11.48 -2.39
N ASP A 38 -5.02 -11.11 -1.34
CA ASP A 38 -5.95 -9.99 -1.41
C ASP A 38 -5.19 -8.69 -1.64
N HIS A 39 -5.70 -7.89 -2.56
CA HIS A 39 -5.13 -6.60 -2.90
C HIS A 39 -6.24 -5.64 -3.29
N GLY A 40 -5.98 -4.34 -3.14
CA GLY A 40 -6.97 -3.31 -3.37
C GLY A 40 -6.36 -1.93 -3.52
N ILE A 41 -7.19 -0.97 -3.92
CA ILE A 41 -6.80 0.43 -4.09
C ILE A 41 -7.05 1.17 -2.78
N ILE A 42 -6.02 1.81 -2.24
CA ILE A 42 -6.15 2.68 -1.06
C ILE A 42 -6.50 4.11 -1.50
N ARG A 43 -5.82 4.59 -2.55
CA ARG A 43 -5.93 5.98 -2.98
C ARG A 43 -5.55 6.13 -4.45
N THR A 44 -6.29 6.96 -5.18
CA THR A 44 -5.94 7.37 -6.56
C THR A 44 -4.92 8.52 -6.53
N LEU A 45 -4.02 8.51 -7.51
CA LEU A 45 -2.96 9.49 -7.70
C LEU A 45 -3.09 10.13 -9.08
N ASP A 46 -2.96 11.46 -9.13
CA ASP A 46 -2.89 12.20 -10.40
C ASP A 46 -1.54 12.02 -11.09
N LEU A 47 -0.49 11.84 -10.29
CA LEU A 47 0.89 11.67 -10.75
C LEU A 47 1.56 10.50 -10.00
N PRO A 48 2.46 9.76 -10.67
CA PRO A 48 3.18 8.67 -10.02
C PRO A 48 4.13 9.20 -8.95
N ILE A 49 4.18 8.45 -7.86
CA ILE A 49 5.08 8.68 -6.72
C ILE A 49 5.84 7.39 -6.40
N TYR A 50 6.99 7.56 -5.74
CA TYR A 50 7.87 6.47 -5.36
C TYR A 50 7.96 6.39 -3.83
N ILE A 51 7.37 5.37 -3.24
CA ILE A 51 7.39 5.10 -1.79
C ILE A 51 8.82 4.82 -1.35
N THR A 52 9.23 5.48 -0.27
CA THR A 52 10.51 5.25 0.41
C THR A 52 10.32 4.57 1.77
N LYS A 53 9.24 4.92 2.49
CA LYS A 53 8.93 4.36 3.80
C LYS A 53 7.46 4.54 4.15
N ILE A 54 6.95 3.67 5.01
CA ILE A 54 5.62 3.79 5.62
C ILE A 54 5.78 3.80 7.13
N LYS A 55 5.01 4.65 7.81
CA LYS A 55 4.95 4.70 9.27
C LYS A 55 3.53 5.05 9.69
N GLY A 56 2.84 4.10 10.32
CA GLY A 56 1.41 4.24 10.61
C GLY A 56 0.62 4.53 9.33
N ASN A 57 -0.16 5.61 9.35
CA ASN A 57 -0.98 6.01 8.20
C ASN A 57 -0.25 6.94 7.21
N SER A 58 1.02 7.22 7.44
CA SER A 58 1.80 8.15 6.63
C SER A 58 2.77 7.41 5.70
N VAL A 59 2.66 7.73 4.42
CA VAL A 59 3.50 7.25 3.32
C VAL A 59 4.49 8.35 2.97
N PHE A 60 5.77 8.05 3.16
CA PHE A 60 6.89 8.88 2.73
C PHE A 60 7.25 8.47 1.31
N CYS A 61 7.30 9.44 0.40
CA CYS A 61 7.55 9.17 -1.00
C CYS A 61 8.28 10.32 -1.70
N LEU A 62 8.79 10.04 -2.90
CA LEU A 62 9.35 11.01 -3.82
C LEU A 62 8.41 11.21 -5.01
N ASP A 63 8.27 12.44 -5.48
CA ASP A 63 7.67 12.70 -6.78
C ASP A 63 8.73 12.60 -7.91
N ARG A 64 8.31 12.83 -9.16
CA ARG A 64 9.21 12.80 -10.33
C ARG A 64 10.29 13.87 -10.31
N GLU A 65 10.13 14.92 -9.51
CA GLU A 65 11.09 16.00 -9.34
C GLU A 65 12.06 15.73 -8.18
N VAL A 66 12.04 14.50 -7.64
CA VAL A 66 12.87 14.08 -6.50
C VAL A 66 12.55 14.89 -5.24
N ARG A 67 11.33 15.44 -5.13
CA ARG A 67 10.90 16.15 -3.93
C ARG A 67 10.23 15.18 -2.97
N THR A 68 10.61 15.28 -1.71
CA THR A 68 9.99 14.50 -0.63
C THR A 68 8.56 14.96 -0.40
N ARG A 69 7.63 14.01 -0.41
CA ARG A 69 6.22 14.20 -0.12
C ARG A 69 5.82 13.28 1.03
N LEU A 70 4.90 13.78 1.84
CA LEU A 70 4.21 13.00 2.87
C LEU A 70 2.75 12.90 2.47
N LEU A 71 2.27 11.67 2.28
CA LEU A 71 0.86 11.41 1.99
C LEU A 71 0.27 10.60 3.13
N ASN A 72 -0.97 10.91 3.48
CA ASN A 72 -1.74 10.05 4.37
C ASN A 72 -2.62 9.10 3.54
N ILE A 73 -2.76 7.89 4.06
CA ILE A 73 -3.64 6.85 3.55
C ILE A 73 -4.70 6.49 4.59
N ASP A 74 -5.85 6.03 4.12
CA ASP A 74 -6.87 5.44 4.98
C ASP A 74 -6.66 3.91 5.02
N PRO A 75 -6.29 3.34 6.19
CA PRO A 75 -5.99 1.93 6.30
C PRO A 75 -7.22 1.05 6.55
N THR A 76 -8.42 1.64 6.67
CA THR A 76 -9.63 0.96 7.16
C THR A 76 -9.92 -0.33 6.41
N GLU A 77 -9.91 -0.32 5.07
CA GLU A 77 -10.25 -1.50 4.27
C GLU A 77 -9.28 -2.67 4.50
N TYR A 78 -7.97 -2.43 4.37
CA TYR A 78 -7.00 -3.51 4.48
C TYR A 78 -6.81 -3.97 5.91
N LYS A 79 -6.98 -3.09 6.91
CA LYS A 79 -6.97 -3.48 8.33
C LYS A 79 -8.14 -4.39 8.65
N PHE A 80 -9.34 -4.05 8.15
CA PHE A 80 -10.51 -4.91 8.29
C PHE A 80 -10.28 -6.29 7.66
N LYS A 81 -9.77 -6.35 6.42
CA LYS A 81 -9.44 -7.64 5.77
C LYS A 81 -8.35 -8.41 6.51
N LEU A 82 -7.32 -7.72 7.01
CA LEU A 82 -6.26 -8.33 7.82
C LEU A 82 -6.81 -8.93 9.13
N ALA A 83 -7.75 -8.24 9.79
CA ALA A 83 -8.41 -8.71 11.00
C ALA A 83 -9.23 -10.00 10.72
N LEU A 84 -9.95 -10.05 9.60
CA LEU A 84 -10.67 -11.25 9.16
C LEU A 84 -9.73 -12.44 8.92
N ILE A 85 -8.59 -12.22 8.26
CA ILE A 85 -7.58 -13.26 8.02
C ILE A 85 -6.99 -13.77 9.34
N ASN A 86 -6.72 -12.86 10.28
CA ASN A 86 -6.17 -13.17 11.59
C ASN A 86 -7.22 -13.70 12.59
N ARG A 87 -8.51 -13.79 12.18
CA ARG A 87 -9.65 -14.18 13.03
C ARG A 87 -9.78 -13.32 14.30
N LYS A 88 -9.42 -12.05 14.20
CA LYS A 88 -9.56 -11.05 15.26
C LYS A 88 -10.81 -10.22 15.01
N TYR A 89 -11.94 -10.69 15.51
CA TYR A 89 -13.25 -10.06 15.24
C TYR A 89 -13.58 -8.89 16.18
N ASP A 90 -12.74 -8.66 17.19
CA ASP A 90 -12.94 -7.63 18.24
C ASP A 90 -12.15 -6.33 17.98
N GLU A 91 -11.38 -6.23 16.89
CA GLU A 91 -10.66 -5.03 16.40
C GLU A 91 -11.38 -4.40 15.20
#